data_AF-A0A9D5WG18-F1
#
_entry.id   AF-A0A9D5WG18-F1
#
_cell.length_a   1.000
_cell.length_b   1.000
_cell.length_c   1.000
_cell.angle_alpha   90.00
_cell.angle_beta   90.00
_cell.angle_gamma   90.00
#
_symmetry.space_group_name_H-M   'P 1'
#
loop_
_entity.id
_entity.type
_entity.pdbx_description
1 polymer ?
#
loop_
_entity_poly.entity_id
_entity_poly.type
_entity_poly.pdbx_seq_one_letter_code
_entity_poly.pdbx_strand_id
1 'polypeptide(L)'
;MFRKLVSNLAFSPALVGQLGFYAKRLRKEESVRRLGLIFTAFALVVQFFAVFQAPEPATAADATDMVYGGVWSKQALLSTYDSNVNNIRDLYDAVGISRSDIDQAGNNLEYHRSNEGLYSWGMKPVFGASQGEGGYTVKTGGGTRTFYYRPQRLWGNSGAYSAYVARSSKTGMWFGIMRSCGNLITLTVPPAPACPPGQSGTYPNCYTPMCTVPGKTNLPANDPRCKADPVAVCSSLAIVNNKNTYQYTASGNTSNGASITGYRFVVYRDGKQLKTIESKTRTVTDKETVAGKYTVKAILKTSLGDRTSDSCTKEFQIVEPAKCPQNPALLATDPNCQPCPGDTTLWIKDAKCKEDIIQTKTAQNTSQGNADASTTTAKASDQIIYKITVTNKGLKATDYTITENLADVLQYASLENKGGATLTKDTSGSQDTETLLVWPKITLKPGETQTRVFSVKLQSTISPKATGTGNPNSYDCKMTNTFGNSVTINVDCPAQKQAIEQTVAQLPHTGPGENMLFAGITFAVVAFFYARSRQLKKEVRLIRRDFNSGTI
;
A
#
# COMPACT_ATOMS: atom_id res chain seq x y z
N MET A 1 -29.91 -75.34 12.38
CA MET A 1 -30.46 -75.21 11.02
C MET A 1 -29.48 -75.74 9.97
N PHE A 2 -28.43 -75.02 9.57
CA PHE A 2 -27.48 -75.40 8.49
C PHE A 2 -27.07 -76.89 8.45
N ARG A 3 -26.57 -77.47 9.55
CA ARG A 3 -26.15 -78.89 9.62
C ARG A 3 -27.25 -79.89 9.20
N LYS A 4 -28.54 -79.58 9.46
CA LYS A 4 -29.70 -80.42 9.13
C LYS A 4 -30.18 -80.25 7.68
N LEU A 5 -29.86 -79.12 7.04
CA LEU A 5 -30.04 -78.92 5.59
C LEU A 5 -29.01 -79.75 4.80
N VAL A 6 -27.75 -79.76 5.26
CA VAL A 6 -26.66 -80.49 4.61
C VAL A 6 -26.82 -82.01 4.76
N SER A 7 -27.16 -82.50 5.96
CA SER A 7 -27.25 -83.94 6.24
C SER A 7 -28.39 -84.67 5.51
N ASN A 8 -29.36 -83.94 4.94
CA ASN A 8 -30.49 -84.52 4.22
C ASN A 8 -30.47 -84.20 2.71
N LEU A 9 -29.42 -83.52 2.22
CA LEU A 9 -29.37 -83.01 0.85
C LEU A 9 -29.41 -84.12 -0.21
N ALA A 10 -28.72 -85.24 0.07
CA ALA A 10 -28.70 -86.43 -0.80
C ALA A 10 -30.04 -87.19 -0.85
N PHE A 11 -30.93 -86.97 0.13
CA PHE A 11 -32.21 -87.70 0.24
C PHE A 11 -33.41 -86.90 -0.29
N SER A 12 -33.27 -85.60 -0.59
CA SER A 12 -34.34 -84.81 -1.22
C SER A 12 -33.80 -83.57 -1.97
N PRO A 13 -33.78 -83.59 -3.32
CA PRO A 13 -33.28 -82.46 -4.13
C PRO A 13 -34.00 -81.12 -3.90
N ALA A 14 -35.23 -81.13 -3.39
CA ALA A 14 -36.01 -79.92 -3.12
C ALA A 14 -35.36 -78.97 -2.09
N LEU A 15 -34.49 -79.49 -1.22
CA LEU A 15 -33.81 -78.70 -0.17
C LEU A 15 -32.81 -77.66 -0.72
N VAL A 16 -32.34 -77.82 -1.97
CA VAL A 16 -31.36 -76.92 -2.61
C VAL A 16 -31.86 -75.48 -2.72
N GLY A 17 -33.17 -75.26 -2.93
CA GLY A 17 -33.76 -73.92 -2.97
C GLY A 17 -33.60 -73.14 -1.66
N GLN A 18 -33.68 -73.83 -0.51
CA GLN A 18 -33.58 -73.22 0.82
C GLN A 18 -32.15 -72.75 1.14
N LEU A 19 -31.13 -73.48 0.66
CA LEU A 19 -29.73 -73.06 0.71
C LEU A 19 -29.47 -71.75 -0.05
N GLY A 20 -30.15 -71.54 -1.18
CA GLY A 20 -30.08 -70.29 -1.96
C GLY A 20 -30.59 -69.07 -1.20
N PHE A 21 -31.72 -69.22 -0.48
CA PHE A 21 -32.28 -68.17 0.37
C PHE A 21 -31.32 -67.80 1.52
N TYR A 22 -30.77 -68.81 2.20
CA TYR A 22 -29.81 -68.65 3.30
C TYR A 22 -28.54 -67.89 2.85
N ALA A 23 -27.98 -68.25 1.69
CA ALA A 23 -26.82 -67.57 1.11
C ALA A 23 -27.07 -66.09 0.76
N LYS A 24 -28.30 -65.73 0.34
CA LYS A 24 -28.67 -64.36 -0.05
C LYS A 24 -28.76 -63.44 1.17
N ARG A 25 -29.24 -63.93 2.31
CA ARG A 25 -29.29 -63.19 3.59
C ARG A 25 -27.89 -62.84 4.09
N LEU A 26 -27.00 -63.84 4.18
CA LEU A 26 -25.57 -63.69 4.55
C LEU A 26 -24.77 -62.72 3.66
N ARG A 27 -25.29 -62.32 2.50
CA ARG A 27 -24.63 -61.35 1.61
C ARG A 27 -24.96 -59.88 1.92
N LYS A 28 -26.15 -59.57 2.45
CA LYS A 28 -26.54 -58.19 2.78
C LYS A 28 -25.75 -57.64 3.98
N GLU A 29 -25.55 -58.49 4.99
CA GLU A 29 -24.93 -58.15 6.29
C GLU A 29 -23.44 -57.75 6.19
N GLU A 30 -22.75 -58.09 5.08
CA GLU A 30 -21.36 -57.70 4.81
C GLU A 30 -21.25 -56.33 4.09
N SER A 31 -22.24 -55.94 3.28
CA SER A 31 -22.13 -54.76 2.39
C SER A 31 -22.18 -53.43 3.13
N VAL A 32 -23.03 -53.31 4.14
CA VAL A 32 -23.22 -52.08 4.94
C VAL A 32 -21.91 -51.66 5.63
N ARG A 33 -21.06 -52.64 5.97
CA ARG A 33 -19.80 -52.45 6.72
C ARG A 33 -18.63 -51.92 5.88
N ARG A 34 -18.84 -51.61 4.58
CA ARG A 34 -17.78 -51.16 3.65
C ARG A 34 -17.90 -49.70 3.19
N LEU A 35 -19.10 -49.13 3.18
CA LEU A 35 -19.36 -47.85 2.51
C LEU A 35 -18.73 -46.64 3.23
N GLY A 36 -18.65 -46.68 4.57
CA GLY A 36 -18.19 -45.57 5.41
C GLY A 36 -16.70 -45.21 5.31
N LEU A 37 -15.92 -45.90 4.48
CA LEU A 37 -14.46 -45.71 4.35
C LEU A 37 -14.03 -44.83 3.15
N ILE A 38 -14.95 -44.36 2.31
CA ILE A 38 -14.61 -43.81 0.98
C ILE A 38 -14.74 -42.27 0.89
N PHE A 39 -15.65 -41.64 1.64
CA PHE A 39 -16.01 -40.23 1.44
C PHE A 39 -14.90 -39.20 1.74
N THR A 40 -13.87 -39.58 2.51
CA THR A 40 -12.88 -38.65 3.08
C THR A 40 -11.88 -38.06 2.08
N ALA A 41 -11.80 -38.58 0.84
CA ALA A 41 -10.63 -38.37 -0.03
C ALA A 41 -10.71 -37.20 -1.04
N PHE A 42 -11.88 -36.65 -1.36
CA PHE A 42 -12.07 -35.90 -2.62
C PHE A 42 -11.78 -34.39 -2.59
N ALA A 43 -11.56 -33.77 -1.43
CA ALA A 43 -11.70 -32.31 -1.26
C ALA A 43 -10.52 -31.44 -1.78
N LEU A 44 -9.39 -32.02 -2.20
CA LEU A 44 -8.10 -31.30 -2.26
C LEU A 44 -7.70 -30.67 -3.61
N VAL A 45 -8.50 -30.79 -4.68
CA VAL A 45 -7.98 -30.66 -6.07
C VAL A 45 -8.15 -29.27 -6.72
N VAL A 46 -8.92 -28.35 -6.15
CA VAL A 46 -9.64 -27.31 -6.94
C VAL A 46 -8.88 -25.98 -7.23
N GLN A 47 -7.72 -25.69 -6.62
CA GLN A 47 -7.27 -24.29 -6.42
C GLN A 47 -6.31 -23.60 -7.44
N PHE A 48 -6.03 -24.14 -8.64
CA PHE A 48 -4.71 -23.88 -9.30
C PHE A 48 -4.58 -22.92 -10.54
N PHE A 49 -5.57 -22.12 -11.00
CA PHE A 49 -5.72 -21.88 -12.47
C PHE A 49 -5.87 -20.44 -13.12
N ALA A 50 -5.17 -19.32 -12.78
CA ALA A 50 -5.63 -17.95 -13.24
C ALA A 50 -4.64 -16.75 -13.67
N VAL A 51 -3.96 -16.66 -14.88
CA VAL A 51 -3.04 -15.50 -15.36
C VAL A 51 -2.68 -15.29 -16.96
N PHE A 52 -2.53 -14.05 -17.65
CA PHE A 52 -1.75 -13.48 -18.95
C PHE A 52 -2.27 -13.01 -20.47
N GLN A 53 -1.80 -11.89 -21.26
CA GLN A 53 -2.02 -11.35 -22.77
C GLN A 53 -1.12 -10.08 -23.38
N ALA A 54 -1.06 -9.29 -24.58
CA ALA A 54 -1.25 -9.18 -26.16
C ALA A 54 -0.84 -7.77 -27.03
N PRO A 55 -0.67 -7.59 -28.44
CA PRO A 55 -0.14 -6.36 -29.33
C PRO A 55 -0.54 -5.94 -30.91
N GLU A 56 -0.16 -4.77 -31.64
CA GLU A 56 -0.47 -4.31 -33.16
C GLU A 56 0.25 -3.05 -34.02
N PRO A 57 0.13 -2.73 -35.43
CA PRO A 57 0.83 -1.65 -36.37
C PRO A 57 0.20 -0.86 -37.71
N ALA A 58 0.85 0.09 -38.56
CA ALA A 58 0.33 0.90 -39.83
C ALA A 58 1.25 1.71 -40.98
N THR A 59 0.77 2.46 -42.10
CA THR A 59 1.48 3.27 -43.30
C THR A 59 0.75 4.55 -44.03
N ALA A 60 0.93 5.34 -45.21
CA ALA A 60 1.50 5.39 -46.68
C ALA A 60 1.94 6.79 -47.50
N ALA A 61 1.50 7.30 -48.74
CA ALA A 61 2.07 8.51 -49.57
C ALA A 61 1.37 9.19 -50.89
N ASP A 62 1.94 10.21 -51.68
CA ASP A 62 1.37 11.09 -52.87
C ASP A 62 2.34 11.67 -54.07
N ALA A 63 2.13 12.81 -54.88
CA ALA A 63 3.05 13.47 -55.96
C ALA A 63 2.89 15.04 -56.44
N THR A 64 3.90 15.81 -57.03
CA THR A 64 3.93 17.14 -57.90
C THR A 64 5.12 18.24 -57.80
N ASP A 65 6.14 18.49 -58.69
CA ASP A 65 7.59 18.54 -58.21
C ASP A 65 8.69 19.68 -58.36
N MET A 66 9.48 19.87 -57.28
CA MET A 66 10.89 20.38 -57.22
C MET A 66 11.93 19.24 -57.37
N VAL A 67 11.56 18.00 -57.02
CA VAL A 67 12.35 16.77 -57.27
C VAL A 67 11.44 15.72 -57.91
N TYR A 68 11.65 15.47 -59.20
CA TYR A 68 10.66 14.76 -60.02
C TYR A 68 10.42 13.30 -59.60
N GLY A 69 9.15 12.91 -59.43
CA GLY A 69 8.75 11.60 -58.90
C GLY A 69 8.93 11.45 -57.38
N GLY A 70 9.40 12.50 -56.72
CA GLY A 70 9.50 12.57 -55.27
C GLY A 70 10.76 11.95 -54.65
N VAL A 71 10.95 12.25 -53.37
CA VAL A 71 12.03 11.73 -52.53
C VAL A 71 11.48 10.67 -51.58
N TRP A 72 11.67 9.40 -51.94
CA TRP A 72 11.11 8.26 -51.20
C TRP A 72 12.07 7.66 -50.17
N SER A 73 13.33 8.09 -50.16
CA SER A 73 14.34 7.73 -49.16
C SER A 73 15.23 8.93 -48.83
N LYS A 74 15.86 8.88 -47.64
CA LYS A 74 16.87 9.85 -47.20
C LYS A 74 18.01 10.05 -48.20
N GLN A 75 18.46 8.98 -48.86
CA GLN A 75 19.57 9.05 -49.81
C GLN A 75 19.19 9.83 -51.09
N ALA A 76 17.97 9.66 -51.59
CA ALA A 76 17.45 10.44 -52.72
C ALA A 76 17.33 11.93 -52.35
N LEU A 77 16.78 12.21 -51.17
CA LEU A 77 16.65 13.55 -50.60
C LEU A 77 18.00 14.29 -50.51
N LEU A 78 19.03 13.62 -49.96
CA LEU A 78 20.39 14.18 -49.85
C LEU A 78 21.06 14.40 -51.22
N SER A 79 21.01 13.39 -52.10
CA SER A 79 21.64 13.46 -53.43
C SER A 79 21.12 14.62 -54.28
N THR A 80 19.86 15.00 -54.07
CA THR A 80 19.22 16.12 -54.75
C THR A 80 19.76 17.48 -54.26
N TYR A 81 19.95 17.66 -52.96
CA TYR A 81 20.57 18.87 -52.40
C TYR A 81 22.04 19.02 -52.83
N ASP A 82 22.80 17.91 -52.84
CA ASP A 82 24.23 17.94 -53.16
C ASP A 82 24.51 18.26 -54.63
N SER A 83 23.71 17.71 -55.54
CA SER A 83 23.74 18.07 -56.97
C SER A 83 23.12 19.43 -57.29
N ASN A 84 22.53 20.10 -56.29
CA ASN A 84 21.84 21.40 -56.42
C ASN A 84 20.80 21.42 -57.54
N VAL A 85 20.01 20.34 -57.65
CA VAL A 85 18.96 20.20 -58.68
C VAL A 85 18.10 21.47 -58.68
N ASN A 86 17.87 22.06 -59.85
CA ASN A 86 17.04 23.25 -60.01
C ASN A 86 17.44 24.49 -59.15
N ASN A 87 18.67 24.54 -58.61
CA ASN A 87 19.16 25.52 -57.63
C ASN A 87 18.52 25.43 -56.22
N ILE A 88 17.97 24.27 -55.82
CA ILE A 88 17.31 24.16 -54.50
C ILE A 88 18.26 24.41 -53.32
N ARG A 89 19.58 24.12 -53.43
CA ARG A 89 20.54 24.46 -52.37
C ARG A 89 20.69 25.96 -52.21
N ASP A 90 20.74 26.71 -53.31
CA ASP A 90 20.83 28.18 -53.26
C ASP A 90 19.59 28.80 -52.58
N LEU A 91 18.40 28.22 -52.81
CA LEU A 91 17.19 28.56 -52.05
C LEU A 91 17.33 28.17 -50.58
N TYR A 92 17.66 26.91 -50.31
CA TYR A 92 17.66 26.32 -48.98
C TYR A 92 18.65 27.05 -48.07
N ASP A 93 19.88 27.32 -48.52
CA ASP A 93 20.87 28.06 -47.74
C ASP A 93 20.44 29.51 -47.46
N ALA A 94 19.72 30.16 -48.39
CA ALA A 94 19.15 31.50 -48.19
C ALA A 94 17.98 31.51 -47.19
N VAL A 95 17.14 30.47 -47.16
CA VAL A 95 16.08 30.30 -46.13
C VAL A 95 16.59 29.60 -44.85
N GLY A 96 17.89 29.32 -44.78
CA GLY A 96 18.59 28.76 -43.64
C GLY A 96 18.62 27.23 -43.54
N ILE A 97 17.98 26.50 -44.44
CA ILE A 97 18.00 25.03 -44.47
C ILE A 97 19.37 24.55 -44.98
N SER A 98 20.10 23.82 -44.12
CA SER A 98 21.43 23.27 -44.39
C SER A 98 21.39 21.80 -44.83
N ARG A 99 22.47 21.30 -45.43
CA ARG A 99 22.63 19.86 -45.73
C ARG A 99 22.33 18.94 -44.54
N SER A 100 22.74 19.34 -43.34
CA SER A 100 22.49 18.62 -42.09
C SER A 100 21.02 18.62 -41.68
N ASP A 101 20.26 19.64 -42.06
CA ASP A 101 18.81 19.68 -41.81
C ASP A 101 18.07 18.78 -42.82
N ILE A 102 18.56 18.70 -44.06
CA ILE A 102 18.09 17.75 -45.08
C ILE A 102 18.38 16.30 -44.66
N ASP A 103 19.56 16.03 -44.07
CA ASP A 103 19.90 14.74 -43.48
C ASP A 103 18.93 14.36 -42.35
N GLN A 104 18.61 15.33 -41.47
CA GLN A 104 17.67 15.15 -40.36
C GLN A 104 16.23 14.94 -40.84
N ALA A 105 15.76 15.72 -41.82
CA ALA A 105 14.44 15.57 -42.42
C ALA A 105 14.26 14.17 -43.02
N GLY A 106 15.29 13.62 -43.67
CA GLY A 106 15.26 12.25 -44.18
C GLY A 106 15.09 11.15 -43.12
N ASN A 107 15.25 11.47 -41.82
CA ASN A 107 14.99 10.55 -40.72
C ASN A 107 13.55 10.66 -40.15
N ASN A 108 12.83 11.76 -40.41
CA ASN A 108 11.54 12.07 -39.79
C ASN A 108 10.45 12.26 -40.84
N LEU A 109 9.39 11.45 -40.76
CA LEU A 109 8.34 11.42 -41.77
C LEU A 109 6.97 11.74 -41.17
N GLU A 110 6.36 12.83 -41.65
CA GLU A 110 5.06 13.32 -41.20
C GLU A 110 4.05 13.35 -42.36
N TYR A 111 2.76 13.47 -42.03
CA TYR A 111 1.63 13.44 -42.97
C TYR A 111 0.77 14.69 -42.80
N HIS A 112 0.49 15.37 -43.91
CA HIS A 112 -0.15 16.68 -43.94
C HIS A 112 -1.25 16.76 -45.01
N ARG A 113 -2.16 17.72 -44.85
CA ARG A 113 -3.28 18.00 -45.76
C ARG A 113 -3.16 19.39 -46.35
N SER A 114 -3.70 19.57 -47.55
CA SER A 114 -3.59 20.84 -48.28
C SER A 114 -4.23 22.04 -47.58
N ASN A 115 -5.14 21.83 -46.62
CA ASN A 115 -5.81 22.88 -45.87
C ASN A 115 -5.09 23.34 -44.58
N GLU A 116 -3.94 22.76 -44.20
CA GLU A 116 -3.20 23.05 -42.95
C GLU A 116 -2.49 24.42 -42.91
N GLY A 117 -2.82 25.35 -43.81
CA GLY A 117 -2.21 26.69 -43.86
C GLY A 117 -0.77 26.76 -44.37
N LEU A 118 -0.16 25.59 -44.63
CA LEU A 118 1.16 25.43 -45.24
C LEU A 118 1.29 26.20 -46.57
N TYR A 119 2.52 26.61 -46.89
CA TYR A 119 2.93 27.10 -48.20
C TYR A 119 3.72 26.01 -48.92
N SER A 120 3.39 25.71 -50.18
CA SER A 120 4.28 24.94 -51.06
C SER A 120 5.11 25.85 -51.95
N TRP A 121 6.34 25.43 -52.16
CA TRP A 121 7.32 26.07 -53.02
C TRP A 121 7.49 25.23 -54.27
N GLY A 122 7.69 25.89 -55.42
CA GLY A 122 7.91 25.19 -56.68
C GLY A 122 8.66 26.03 -57.71
N MET A 123 9.04 25.36 -58.80
CA MET A 123 9.94 25.92 -59.82
C MET A 123 9.29 26.91 -60.79
N LYS A 124 7.96 27.05 -60.76
CA LYS A 124 7.17 27.92 -61.64
C LYS A 124 6.01 28.55 -60.87
N PRO A 125 5.57 29.76 -61.25
CA PRO A 125 4.31 30.32 -60.77
C PRO A 125 3.14 29.48 -61.28
N VAL A 126 2.05 29.44 -60.51
CA VAL A 126 0.79 28.74 -60.82
C VAL A 126 -0.44 29.62 -60.48
N PHE A 127 -0.31 30.59 -59.58
CA PHE A 127 -1.42 31.40 -59.08
C PHE A 127 -1.11 32.90 -59.13
N GLY A 128 -2.12 33.76 -59.02
CA GLY A 128 -1.93 35.20 -58.98
C GLY A 128 -1.31 35.70 -57.67
N ALA A 129 -0.55 36.79 -57.73
CA ALA A 129 -0.01 37.44 -56.53
C ALA A 129 -1.11 37.90 -55.55
N SER A 130 -2.27 38.30 -56.07
CA SER A 130 -3.49 38.59 -55.30
C SER A 130 -4.07 37.39 -54.53
N GLN A 131 -3.66 36.16 -54.87
CA GLN A 131 -4.05 34.92 -54.18
C GLN A 131 -3.03 34.52 -53.11
N GLY A 132 -1.93 35.27 -52.97
CA GLY A 132 -0.85 35.00 -52.01
C GLY A 132 0.32 34.17 -52.56
N GLU A 133 0.39 33.92 -53.88
CA GLU A 133 1.64 33.45 -54.50
C GLU A 133 2.67 34.59 -54.56
N GLY A 134 3.95 34.28 -54.37
CA GLY A 134 5.01 35.29 -54.43
C GLY A 134 6.37 34.74 -54.84
N GLY A 135 7.20 35.63 -55.39
CA GLY A 135 8.55 35.32 -55.83
C GLY A 135 9.59 35.60 -54.75
N TYR A 136 10.35 34.58 -54.36
CA TYR A 136 11.49 34.69 -53.45
C TYR A 136 12.79 34.63 -54.24
N THR A 137 13.53 35.75 -54.30
CA THR A 137 14.72 35.88 -55.16
C THR A 137 16.00 35.73 -54.34
N VAL A 138 16.84 34.76 -54.73
CA VAL A 138 18.13 34.46 -54.10
C VAL A 138 19.29 34.75 -55.04
N LYS A 139 20.46 35.04 -54.49
CA LYS A 139 21.71 35.13 -55.26
C LYS A 139 22.24 33.72 -55.53
N THR A 140 22.66 33.46 -56.77
CA THR A 140 23.24 32.19 -57.21
C THR A 140 24.66 32.43 -57.75
N GLY A 141 25.42 31.35 -57.98
CA GLY A 141 26.77 31.46 -58.57
C GLY A 141 26.83 32.11 -59.96
N GLY A 142 25.70 32.23 -60.67
CA GLY A 142 25.59 32.86 -61.98
C GLY A 142 24.73 34.14 -62.03
N GLY A 143 24.32 34.69 -60.87
CA GLY A 143 23.45 35.88 -60.81
C GLY A 143 22.39 35.75 -59.73
N THR A 144 21.12 35.67 -60.13
CA THR A 144 19.98 35.45 -59.23
C THR A 144 19.00 34.41 -59.77
N ARG A 145 18.14 33.87 -58.91
CA ARG A 145 16.98 33.05 -59.29
C ARG A 145 15.80 33.31 -58.36
N THR A 146 14.60 33.29 -58.92
CA THR A 146 13.34 33.41 -58.20
C THR A 146 12.66 32.04 -58.07
N PHE A 147 12.20 31.72 -56.86
CA PHE A 147 11.35 30.56 -56.56
C PHE A 147 9.95 31.02 -56.17
N TYR A 148 8.93 30.20 -56.37
CA TYR A 148 7.53 30.61 -56.20
C TYR A 148 6.88 29.87 -55.03
N TYR A 149 6.53 30.60 -53.97
CA TYR A 149 5.78 30.10 -52.83
C TYR A 149 4.29 30.38 -53.01
N ARG A 150 3.40 29.47 -52.60
CA ARG A 150 1.94 29.70 -52.56
C ARG A 150 1.28 28.97 -51.40
N PRO A 151 0.13 29.45 -50.87
CA PRO A 151 -0.66 28.69 -49.91
C PRO A 151 -1.10 27.34 -50.50
N GLN A 152 -0.77 26.24 -49.85
CA GLN A 152 -1.07 24.88 -50.32
C GLN A 152 -2.58 24.64 -50.50
N ARG A 153 -3.42 25.37 -49.75
CA ARG A 153 -4.89 25.36 -49.88
C ARG A 153 -5.42 25.74 -51.26
N LEU A 154 -4.60 26.37 -52.11
CA LEU A 154 -4.98 26.68 -53.50
C LEU A 154 -5.03 25.43 -54.40
N TRP A 155 -4.41 24.31 -53.99
CA TRP A 155 -4.51 22.99 -54.64
C TRP A 155 -5.77 22.20 -54.25
N GLY A 156 -6.74 22.84 -53.61
CA GLY A 156 -8.02 22.22 -53.24
C GLY A 156 -7.90 21.13 -52.18
N ASN A 157 -8.88 20.22 -52.14
CA ASN A 157 -8.95 19.13 -51.17
C ASN A 157 -8.24 17.87 -51.71
N SER A 158 -6.92 17.97 -51.89
CA SER A 158 -6.07 16.98 -52.58
C SER A 158 -5.83 15.66 -51.81
N GLY A 159 -6.35 15.54 -50.58
CA GLY A 159 -6.09 14.42 -49.68
C GLY A 159 -4.98 14.71 -48.66
N ALA A 160 -4.34 13.65 -48.17
CA ALA A 160 -3.21 13.72 -47.25
C ALA A 160 -1.94 13.17 -47.91
N TYR A 161 -0.83 13.89 -47.79
CA TYR A 161 0.46 13.58 -48.37
C TYR A 161 1.53 13.41 -47.29
N SER A 162 2.59 12.64 -47.56
CA SER A 162 3.73 12.52 -46.63
C SER A 162 4.91 13.38 -47.05
N ALA A 163 5.66 13.88 -46.05
CA ALA A 163 6.84 14.71 -46.23
C ALA A 163 7.95 14.29 -45.27
N TYR A 164 9.19 14.41 -45.71
CA TYR A 164 10.37 14.36 -44.84
C TYR A 164 10.55 15.74 -44.20
N VAL A 165 10.39 15.84 -42.88
CA VAL A 165 10.25 17.15 -42.22
C VAL A 165 11.21 17.33 -41.06
N ALA A 166 11.74 18.53 -40.92
CA ALA A 166 12.61 18.91 -39.83
C ALA A 166 12.41 20.38 -39.47
N ARG A 167 13.25 20.88 -38.56
CA ARG A 167 13.48 22.30 -38.38
C ARG A 167 14.87 22.64 -38.88
N SER A 168 15.01 23.77 -39.56
CA SER A 168 16.35 24.29 -39.90
C SER A 168 17.14 24.52 -38.61
N SER A 169 18.37 24.01 -38.53
CA SER A 169 19.29 24.32 -37.42
C SER A 169 19.74 25.78 -37.39
N LYS A 170 19.65 26.50 -38.52
CA LYS A 170 19.97 27.94 -38.60
C LYS A 170 18.79 28.84 -38.19
N THR A 171 17.55 28.51 -38.55
CA THR A 171 16.38 29.40 -38.38
C THR A 171 15.26 28.86 -37.49
N GLY A 172 15.31 27.58 -37.08
CA GLY A 172 14.24 26.93 -36.32
C GLY A 172 12.91 26.73 -37.07
N MET A 173 12.81 27.24 -38.30
CA MET A 173 11.66 27.11 -39.18
C MET A 173 11.38 25.63 -39.43
N TRP A 174 10.14 25.20 -39.15
CA TRP A 174 9.65 23.91 -39.63
C TRP A 174 9.56 23.95 -41.14
N PHE A 175 10.16 22.95 -41.77
CA PHE A 175 10.04 22.71 -43.20
C PHE A 175 9.81 21.23 -43.43
N GLY A 176 8.98 20.92 -44.40
CA GLY A 176 8.88 19.60 -45.00
C GLY A 176 9.44 19.60 -46.40
N ILE A 177 9.87 18.44 -46.85
CA ILE A 177 10.11 18.14 -48.25
C ILE A 177 9.20 16.97 -48.59
N MET A 178 8.13 17.30 -49.31
CA MET A 178 7.09 16.35 -49.70
C MET A 178 7.74 15.11 -50.35
N ARG A 179 7.49 13.90 -49.82
CA ARG A 179 8.05 12.63 -50.36
C ARG A 179 7.64 12.42 -51.80
N SER A 180 6.43 12.87 -52.06
CA SER A 180 5.76 13.07 -53.32
C SER A 180 6.43 14.14 -54.18
N CYS A 181 6.60 15.30 -53.55
CA CYS A 181 7.07 16.55 -54.11
C CYS A 181 8.50 16.61 -54.67
N GLY A 182 9.40 16.26 -53.75
CA GLY A 182 10.57 17.11 -53.54
C GLY A 182 10.28 18.58 -53.17
N ASN A 183 9.02 19.03 -53.22
CA ASN A 183 8.61 20.38 -52.89
C ASN A 183 8.93 20.68 -51.44
N LEU A 184 9.65 21.78 -51.25
CA LEU A 184 9.73 22.44 -49.97
C LEU A 184 8.31 22.91 -49.59
N ILE A 185 7.88 22.55 -48.40
CA ILE A 185 6.69 23.09 -47.73
C ILE A 185 7.11 23.76 -46.43
N THR A 186 6.51 24.90 -46.11
CA THR A 186 6.81 25.67 -44.90
C THR A 186 5.52 26.19 -44.27
N LEU A 187 5.49 26.32 -42.94
CA LEU A 187 4.35 26.97 -42.25
C LEU A 187 4.31 28.48 -42.49
N THR A 188 5.45 29.08 -42.81
CA THR A 188 5.61 30.52 -43.07
C THR A 188 6.51 30.74 -44.27
N VAL A 189 6.37 31.90 -44.92
CA VAL A 189 7.36 32.39 -45.88
C VAL A 189 8.48 33.06 -45.08
N PRO A 190 9.76 32.67 -45.26
CA PRO A 190 10.89 33.35 -44.64
C PRO A 190 10.95 34.84 -45.00
N PRO A 191 11.53 35.70 -44.16
CA PRO A 191 11.93 37.04 -44.56
C PRO A 191 12.79 37.01 -45.83
N ALA A 192 12.72 38.06 -46.64
CA ALA A 192 13.65 38.25 -47.74
C ALA A 192 15.10 38.31 -47.20
N PRO A 193 16.12 37.84 -47.97
CA PRO A 193 17.50 37.85 -47.49
C PRO A 193 17.97 39.26 -47.13
N ALA A 194 18.77 39.39 -46.07
CA ALA A 194 19.26 40.65 -45.53
C ALA A 194 20.75 40.88 -45.83
N CYS A 195 21.23 42.11 -45.64
CA CYS A 195 22.65 42.42 -45.71
C CYS A 195 23.48 41.62 -44.69
N PRO A 196 24.76 41.30 -44.99
CA PRO A 196 25.65 40.62 -44.06
C PRO A 196 25.81 41.36 -42.71
N PRO A 197 26.01 40.64 -41.60
CA PRO A 197 26.24 41.26 -40.29
C PRO A 197 27.41 42.26 -40.29
N GLY A 198 27.22 43.39 -39.61
CA GLY A 198 28.17 44.52 -39.65
C GLY A 198 27.99 45.46 -40.85
N GLN A 199 27.03 45.17 -41.74
CA GLN A 199 26.64 46.04 -42.84
C GLN A 199 25.17 46.51 -42.75
N SER A 200 24.88 47.65 -43.37
CA SER A 200 23.60 48.33 -43.50
C SER A 200 23.29 48.56 -44.97
N GLY A 201 22.01 48.56 -45.36
CA GLY A 201 21.58 48.68 -46.76
C GLY A 201 20.42 47.75 -47.10
N THR A 202 20.17 47.56 -48.39
CA THR A 202 19.08 46.72 -48.90
C THR A 202 19.69 45.62 -49.77
N TYR A 203 19.52 44.36 -49.37
CA TYR A 203 20.10 43.21 -50.07
C TYR A 203 19.75 43.24 -51.58
N PRO A 204 20.73 43.06 -52.49
CA PRO A 204 22.11 42.60 -52.24
C PRO A 204 23.18 43.69 -52.01
N ASN A 205 22.83 44.95 -51.66
CA ASN A 205 23.73 46.12 -51.65
C ASN A 205 23.93 46.74 -50.24
N CYS A 206 25.17 46.81 -49.71
CA CYS A 206 25.43 46.97 -48.25
C CYS A 206 26.76 47.76 -47.88
N TYR A 207 26.83 48.47 -46.72
CA TYR A 207 27.96 49.33 -46.22
C TYR A 207 28.10 49.41 -44.66
N THR A 208 29.10 50.09 -44.05
CA THR A 208 29.47 49.97 -42.58
C THR A 208 29.43 51.28 -41.72
N PRO A 209 29.08 51.26 -40.39
CA PRO A 209 28.88 52.46 -39.51
C PRO A 209 29.93 52.77 -38.37
N MET A 210 29.71 53.84 -37.57
CA MET A 210 30.65 54.50 -36.60
C MET A 210 30.22 54.52 -35.09
N CYS A 211 31.15 54.81 -34.16
CA CYS A 211 31.04 54.72 -32.67
C CYS A 211 30.32 55.90 -31.97
N THR A 212 29.70 55.63 -30.82
CA THR A 212 28.89 56.59 -30.03
C THR A 212 29.32 56.82 -28.57
N VAL A 213 30.35 56.13 -28.06
CA VAL A 213 30.74 56.23 -26.64
C VAL A 213 31.35 57.61 -26.31
N PRO A 214 30.92 58.30 -25.23
CA PRO A 214 31.49 59.59 -24.82
C PRO A 214 33.02 59.53 -24.67
N GLY A 215 33.71 60.51 -25.26
CA GLY A 215 35.18 60.56 -25.32
C GLY A 215 35.84 59.59 -26.31
N LYS A 216 35.08 58.81 -27.09
CA LYS A 216 35.59 57.77 -28.01
C LYS A 216 34.87 57.76 -29.38
N THR A 217 34.19 58.84 -29.74
CA THR A 217 33.34 58.96 -30.96
C THR A 217 34.11 59.03 -32.29
N ASN A 218 35.44 59.12 -32.25
CA ASN A 218 36.32 59.17 -33.43
C ASN A 218 36.70 57.78 -33.99
N LEU A 219 35.91 56.75 -33.67
CA LEU A 219 36.19 55.35 -33.98
C LEU A 219 35.07 54.71 -34.83
N PRO A 220 35.36 53.68 -35.63
CA PRO A 220 34.36 52.77 -36.17
C PRO A 220 33.47 52.13 -35.09
N ALA A 221 32.22 51.78 -35.41
CA ALA A 221 31.28 51.18 -34.44
C ALA A 221 31.78 49.86 -33.85
N ASN A 222 32.65 49.17 -34.59
CA ASN A 222 33.27 47.90 -34.25
C ASN A 222 34.70 48.03 -33.69
N ASP A 223 35.20 49.24 -33.42
CA ASP A 223 36.53 49.40 -32.83
C ASP A 223 36.58 48.79 -31.40
N PRO A 224 37.55 47.92 -31.08
CA PRO A 224 37.64 47.28 -29.76
C PRO A 224 37.70 48.22 -28.55
N ARG A 225 38.05 49.50 -28.75
CA ARG A 225 38.19 50.54 -27.72
C ARG A 225 36.89 51.31 -27.45
N CYS A 226 35.87 51.21 -28.31
CA CYS A 226 34.55 51.86 -28.19
C CYS A 226 33.71 51.24 -27.04
N LYS A 227 34.18 51.37 -25.79
CA LYS A 227 33.64 50.72 -24.58
C LYS A 227 33.74 51.63 -23.35
N ALA A 228 32.87 51.44 -22.36
CA ALA A 228 32.87 52.16 -21.09
C ALA A 228 33.78 51.49 -20.03
N ASP A 229 33.96 52.14 -18.87
CA ASP A 229 34.97 51.77 -17.86
C ASP A 229 34.44 50.84 -16.74
N PRO A 230 35.26 49.90 -16.22
CA PRO A 230 34.85 48.77 -15.38
C PRO A 230 34.30 49.14 -13.99
N VAL A 231 33.23 48.46 -13.54
CA VAL A 231 32.57 48.68 -12.24
C VAL A 231 32.21 47.35 -11.57
N ALA A 232 32.45 47.20 -10.25
CA ALA A 232 32.05 46.02 -9.46
C ALA A 232 31.57 46.37 -8.05
N VAL A 233 30.43 45.81 -7.61
CA VAL A 233 29.76 46.12 -6.33
C VAL A 233 29.19 44.85 -5.67
N CYS A 234 29.27 44.75 -4.33
CA CYS A 234 28.54 43.74 -3.55
C CYS A 234 27.11 44.24 -3.27
N SER A 235 26.09 43.53 -3.75
CA SER A 235 24.70 44.00 -3.76
C SER A 235 23.80 43.35 -2.71
N SER A 236 24.01 42.08 -2.33
CA SER A 236 23.25 41.47 -1.22
C SER A 236 23.91 40.21 -0.63
N LEU A 237 23.47 39.83 0.57
CA LEU A 237 23.66 38.50 1.16
C LEU A 237 22.31 37.88 1.54
N ALA A 238 22.10 36.63 1.14
CA ALA A 238 21.01 35.77 1.57
C ALA A 238 21.52 34.60 2.42
N ILE A 239 20.71 34.17 3.39
CA ILE A 239 20.95 32.98 4.22
C ILE A 239 19.68 32.12 4.17
N VAL A 240 19.83 30.82 3.86
CA VAL A 240 18.74 29.84 3.90
C VAL A 240 19.15 28.71 4.83
N ASN A 241 18.28 28.30 5.77
CA ASN A 241 18.54 27.15 6.64
C ASN A 241 17.90 25.87 6.07
N ASN A 242 18.67 24.80 5.99
CA ASN A 242 18.19 23.43 5.85
C ASN A 242 18.59 22.62 7.11
N LYS A 243 17.69 22.59 8.09
CA LYS A 243 17.87 22.02 9.45
C LYS A 243 18.99 22.69 10.25
N ASN A 244 20.23 22.26 10.04
CA ASN A 244 21.45 22.73 10.72
C ASN A 244 22.54 23.13 9.70
N THR A 245 22.22 23.08 8.40
CA THR A 245 23.11 23.46 7.30
C THR A 245 22.61 24.77 6.71
N TYR A 246 23.41 25.82 6.86
CA TYR A 246 23.10 27.16 6.40
C TYR A 246 23.76 27.39 5.05
N GLN A 247 22.96 27.73 4.04
CA GLN A 247 23.43 28.14 2.73
C GLN A 247 23.56 29.66 2.71
N TYR A 248 24.79 30.16 2.61
CA TYR A 248 25.08 31.57 2.38
C TYR A 248 25.16 31.82 0.88
N THR A 249 24.52 32.88 0.37
CA THR A 249 24.56 33.25 -1.05
C THR A 249 24.74 34.75 -1.21
N ALA A 250 25.90 35.14 -1.73
CA ALA A 250 26.23 36.53 -2.01
C ALA A 250 25.84 36.92 -3.44
N SER A 251 25.38 38.15 -3.60
CA SER A 251 25.11 38.77 -4.90
C SER A 251 26.04 39.96 -5.10
N GLY A 252 26.44 40.18 -6.35
CA GLY A 252 27.18 41.36 -6.75
C GLY A 252 26.98 41.63 -8.24
N ASN A 253 27.15 42.90 -8.61
CA ASN A 253 26.90 43.40 -9.94
C ASN A 253 28.23 43.85 -10.55
N THR A 254 28.47 43.47 -11.80
CA THR A 254 29.65 43.88 -12.58
C THR A 254 29.24 44.45 -13.92
N SER A 255 29.88 45.55 -14.31
CA SER A 255 29.68 46.20 -15.62
C SER A 255 31.01 46.44 -16.30
N ASN A 256 30.96 46.65 -17.62
CA ASN A 256 32.06 47.26 -18.40
C ASN A 256 33.42 46.53 -18.29
N GLY A 257 33.41 45.19 -18.18
CA GLY A 257 34.63 44.38 -18.15
C GLY A 257 35.23 44.13 -16.77
N ALA A 258 34.63 44.63 -15.68
CA ALA A 258 34.96 44.11 -14.36
C ALA A 258 34.48 42.66 -14.19
N SER A 259 35.16 41.87 -13.36
CA SER A 259 34.78 40.49 -13.06
C SER A 259 34.86 40.19 -11.56
N ILE A 260 34.01 39.28 -11.09
CA ILE A 260 34.11 38.67 -9.75
C ILE A 260 34.97 37.41 -9.89
N THR A 261 36.02 37.31 -9.11
CA THR A 261 37.02 36.22 -9.16
C THR A 261 36.89 35.23 -7.99
N GLY A 262 36.08 35.57 -6.98
CA GLY A 262 35.83 34.73 -5.80
C GLY A 262 35.01 35.44 -4.74
N TYR A 263 34.73 34.74 -3.65
CA TYR A 263 33.86 35.14 -2.56
C TYR A 263 34.46 34.74 -1.22
N ARG A 264 34.37 35.61 -0.22
CA ARG A 264 34.85 35.41 1.13
C ARG A 264 33.72 35.66 2.12
N PHE A 265 33.34 34.64 2.87
CA PHE A 265 32.31 34.72 3.90
C PHE A 265 32.96 34.66 5.28
N VAL A 266 32.73 35.66 6.12
CA VAL A 266 33.23 35.70 7.50
C VAL A 266 32.04 35.48 8.44
N VAL A 267 32.12 34.44 9.28
CA VAL A 267 31.06 34.05 10.22
C VAL A 267 31.51 34.42 11.63
N TYR A 268 30.61 35.07 12.37
CA TYR A 268 30.76 35.45 13.77
C TYR A 268 29.70 34.74 14.60
N ARG A 269 30.01 34.43 15.86
CA ARG A 269 29.04 34.03 16.88
C ARG A 269 29.25 34.87 18.13
N ASP A 270 28.18 35.46 18.64
CA ASP A 270 28.15 36.32 19.84
C ASP A 270 29.24 37.43 19.79
N GLY A 271 29.38 38.05 18.62
CA GLY A 271 30.37 39.10 18.32
C GLY A 271 31.80 38.61 18.04
N LYS A 272 32.14 37.36 18.33
CA LYS A 272 33.48 36.78 18.08
C LYS A 272 33.54 36.15 16.69
N GLN A 273 34.58 36.42 15.92
CA GLN A 273 34.80 35.74 14.64
C GLN A 273 35.03 34.25 14.88
N LEU A 274 34.20 33.40 14.26
CA LEU A 274 34.22 31.95 14.41
C LEU A 274 35.06 31.28 13.30
N LYS A 275 34.84 31.69 12.03
CA LYS A 275 35.59 31.16 10.87
C LYS A 275 35.52 32.11 9.67
N THR A 276 36.34 31.84 8.66
CA THR A 276 36.27 32.46 7.33
C THR A 276 36.26 31.37 6.25
N ILE A 277 35.41 31.53 5.25
CA ILE A 277 35.21 30.60 4.14
C ILE A 277 35.54 31.34 2.84
N GLU A 278 36.65 30.97 2.21
CA GLU A 278 36.98 31.38 0.83
C GLU A 278 36.29 30.44 -0.17
N SER A 279 35.77 30.96 -1.27
CA SER A 279 35.13 30.17 -2.33
C SER A 279 35.27 30.80 -3.72
N LYS A 280 35.21 29.96 -4.76
CA LYS A 280 35.04 30.41 -6.15
C LYS A 280 33.56 30.56 -6.55
N THR A 281 32.64 30.00 -5.77
CA THR A 281 31.19 30.07 -6.01
C THR A 281 30.53 31.14 -5.15
N ARG A 282 29.50 31.80 -5.70
CA ARG A 282 28.68 32.81 -4.99
C ARG A 282 27.89 32.24 -3.80
N THR A 283 27.83 30.93 -3.69
CA THR A 283 27.08 30.17 -2.70
C THR A 283 28.03 29.20 -2.00
N VAL A 284 27.93 29.14 -0.67
CA VAL A 284 28.61 28.15 0.19
C VAL A 284 27.61 27.58 1.19
N THR A 285 27.91 26.41 1.74
CA THR A 285 27.16 25.79 2.83
C THR A 285 28.07 25.61 4.04
N ASP A 286 27.51 25.86 5.22
CA ASP A 286 28.18 25.74 6.51
C ASP A 286 27.26 25.05 7.52
N LYS A 287 27.83 24.38 8.54
CA LYS A 287 27.06 23.62 9.53
C LYS A 287 27.22 24.26 10.90
N GLU A 288 26.13 24.76 11.44
CA GLU A 288 26.08 25.36 12.78
C GLU A 288 25.07 24.62 13.65
N THR A 289 25.46 24.35 14.90
CA THR A 289 24.71 23.49 15.83
C THR A 289 24.73 23.96 17.29
N VAL A 290 25.53 24.99 17.60
CA VAL A 290 25.65 25.56 18.94
C VAL A 290 24.70 26.76 19.05
N ALA A 291 23.97 26.87 20.15
CA ALA A 291 23.13 28.04 20.43
C ALA A 291 23.96 29.35 20.46
N GLY A 292 23.34 30.46 20.08
CA GLY A 292 23.99 31.78 20.01
C GLY A 292 23.46 32.64 18.87
N LYS A 293 23.89 33.91 18.85
CA LYS A 293 23.60 34.87 17.77
C LYS A 293 24.72 34.82 16.72
N TYR A 294 24.37 34.57 15.47
CA TYR A 294 25.32 34.48 14.36
C TYR A 294 25.20 35.68 13.42
N THR A 295 26.33 36.18 12.95
CA THR A 295 26.43 37.26 11.95
C THR A 295 27.35 36.79 10.82
N VAL A 296 26.94 36.97 9.57
CA VAL A 296 27.71 36.57 8.38
C VAL A 296 27.92 37.79 7.49
N LYS A 297 29.17 38.02 7.08
CA LYS A 297 29.56 39.10 6.16
C LYS A 297 30.20 38.53 4.90
N ALA A 298 29.69 38.92 3.72
CA ALA A 298 30.22 38.53 2.43
C ALA A 298 31.07 39.64 1.80
N ILE A 299 32.21 39.24 1.24
CA ILE A 299 33.18 40.11 0.55
C ILE A 299 33.49 39.45 -0.80
N LEU A 300 33.30 40.19 -1.89
CA LEU A 300 33.60 39.74 -3.25
C LEU A 300 35.04 40.07 -3.59
N LYS A 301 35.77 39.07 -4.11
CA LYS A 301 37.04 39.28 -4.80
C LYS A 301 36.72 39.71 -6.23
N THR A 302 37.28 40.82 -6.69
CA THR A 302 37.01 41.34 -8.04
C THR A 302 38.30 41.74 -8.74
N SER A 303 38.25 41.91 -10.06
CA SER A 303 39.35 42.51 -10.83
C SER A 303 39.67 43.96 -10.44
N LEU A 304 38.85 44.58 -9.58
CA LEU A 304 39.04 45.91 -8.99
C LEU A 304 39.30 45.82 -7.46
N GLY A 305 39.78 44.68 -6.96
CA GLY A 305 40.03 44.43 -5.53
C GLY A 305 38.82 43.90 -4.75
N ASP A 306 38.92 43.85 -3.42
CA ASP A 306 37.84 43.41 -2.53
C ASP A 306 36.66 44.41 -2.50
N ARG A 307 35.42 43.90 -2.54
CA ARG A 307 34.19 44.71 -2.51
C ARG A 307 33.18 44.13 -1.50
N THR A 308 32.67 44.97 -0.60
CA THR A 308 31.69 44.61 0.45
C THR A 308 30.79 45.81 0.74
N SER A 309 29.62 45.56 1.33
CA SER A 309 28.64 46.57 1.73
C SER A 309 27.83 46.07 2.93
N ASP A 310 27.05 46.94 3.57
CA ASP A 310 26.19 46.53 4.70
C ASP A 310 25.06 45.59 4.24
N SER A 311 24.56 45.78 3.00
CA SER A 311 23.63 44.86 2.32
C SER A 311 24.20 43.44 2.15
N CYS A 312 25.53 43.29 2.21
CA CYS A 312 26.24 42.01 2.19
C CYS A 312 26.53 41.46 3.60
N THR A 313 25.84 41.94 4.64
CA THR A 313 25.87 41.41 6.01
C THR A 313 24.48 40.94 6.44
N LYS A 314 24.39 39.80 7.13
CA LYS A 314 23.12 39.19 7.62
C LYS A 314 23.31 38.54 8.99
N GLU A 315 22.22 38.37 9.73
CA GLU A 315 22.21 37.72 11.03
C GLU A 315 21.18 36.58 11.11
N PHE A 316 21.42 35.61 11.99
CA PHE A 316 20.47 34.57 12.39
C PHE A 316 20.76 34.11 13.83
N GLN A 317 19.89 33.28 14.41
CA GLN A 317 20.04 32.78 15.78
C GLN A 317 19.78 31.26 15.84
N ILE A 318 20.52 30.57 16.70
CA ILE A 318 20.24 29.18 17.09
C ILE A 318 19.82 29.19 18.57
N VAL A 319 18.71 28.51 18.88
CA VAL A 319 18.18 28.31 20.24
C VAL A 319 18.46 26.89 20.70
N GLU A 320 18.60 26.68 22.01
CA GLU A 320 18.75 25.33 22.58
C GLU A 320 17.41 24.57 22.53
N PRO A 321 17.40 23.28 22.13
CA PRO A 321 16.17 22.48 22.12
C PRO A 321 15.69 22.18 23.55
N ALA A 322 14.42 22.49 23.83
CA ALA A 322 13.81 22.30 25.13
C ALA A 322 13.89 20.85 25.64
N LYS A 323 14.11 20.69 26.94
CA LYS A 323 14.14 19.40 27.65
C LYS A 323 12.75 18.93 28.06
N CYS A 324 12.57 17.63 28.24
CA CYS A 324 11.32 17.06 28.74
C CYS A 324 11.13 17.40 30.24
N PRO A 325 9.99 17.97 30.67
CA PRO A 325 9.78 18.35 32.07
C PRO A 325 9.87 17.18 33.06
N GLN A 326 9.33 16.02 32.71
CA GLN A 326 9.31 14.82 33.55
C GLN A 326 10.61 14.00 33.50
N ASN A 327 11.50 14.25 32.53
CA ASN A 327 12.77 13.54 32.39
C ASN A 327 13.81 14.39 31.61
N PRO A 328 14.65 15.19 32.28
CA PRO A 328 15.62 16.10 31.64
C PRO A 328 16.66 15.44 30.72
N ALA A 329 16.81 14.11 30.72
CA ALA A 329 17.63 13.39 29.74
C ALA A 329 17.02 13.42 28.32
N LEU A 330 15.70 13.54 28.22
CA LEU A 330 14.96 13.59 26.95
C LEU A 330 14.77 15.04 26.46
N LEU A 331 14.53 15.18 25.15
CA LEU A 331 14.01 16.42 24.57
C LEU A 331 12.49 16.50 24.75
N ALA A 332 11.93 17.71 24.79
CA ALA A 332 10.48 17.93 24.82
C ALA A 332 9.76 17.40 23.57
N THR A 333 10.49 17.19 22.47
CA THR A 333 10.00 16.60 21.22
C THR A 333 10.21 15.08 21.12
N ASP A 334 10.75 14.44 22.15
CA ASP A 334 10.93 12.99 22.17
C ASP A 334 9.56 12.29 22.31
N PRO A 335 9.21 11.27 21.51
CA PRO A 335 7.95 10.53 21.65
C PRO A 335 7.74 9.89 23.03
N ASN A 336 8.81 9.65 23.78
CA ASN A 336 8.77 9.16 25.16
C ASN A 336 8.55 10.28 26.18
N CYS A 337 8.66 11.56 25.81
CA CYS A 337 8.36 12.69 26.69
C CYS A 337 6.83 12.80 26.88
N GLN A 338 6.29 11.98 27.75
CA GLN A 338 4.87 11.93 28.10
C GLN A 338 4.72 11.82 29.63
N PRO A 339 3.74 12.55 30.22
CA PRO A 339 3.38 12.38 31.62
C PRO A 339 2.74 11.00 31.88
N CYS A 340 2.77 10.56 33.13
CA CYS A 340 1.96 9.43 33.57
C CYS A 340 0.47 9.83 33.58
N PRO A 341 -0.47 9.03 33.04
CA PRO A 341 -1.87 9.44 32.91
C PRO A 341 -2.60 9.79 34.22
N GLY A 342 -2.17 9.23 35.35
CA GLY A 342 -2.69 9.53 36.69
C GLY A 342 -1.87 10.51 37.53
N ASP A 343 -0.68 10.90 37.05
CA ASP A 343 0.20 11.86 37.73
C ASP A 343 1.08 12.58 36.69
N THR A 344 0.79 13.86 36.45
CA THR A 344 1.48 14.65 35.42
C THR A 344 2.91 15.05 35.79
N THR A 345 3.34 14.82 37.04
CA THR A 345 4.71 15.05 37.50
C THR A 345 5.63 13.85 37.19
N LEU A 346 5.06 12.65 37.10
CA LEU A 346 5.80 11.42 36.80
C LEU A 346 5.93 11.19 35.29
N TRP A 347 7.03 10.55 34.89
CA TRP A 347 7.26 10.10 33.53
C TRP A 347 6.47 8.82 33.24
N ILE A 348 5.95 8.65 32.02
CA ILE A 348 5.14 7.47 31.63
C ILE A 348 5.88 6.12 31.73
N LYS A 349 7.22 6.14 31.86
CA LYS A 349 8.06 4.95 32.07
C LYS A 349 8.69 4.86 33.48
N ASP A 350 8.27 5.71 34.42
CA ASP A 350 8.65 5.56 35.83
C ASP A 350 8.04 4.26 36.40
N ALA A 351 8.77 3.56 37.28
CA ALA A 351 8.30 2.31 37.90
C ALA A 351 7.05 2.48 38.79
N LYS A 352 6.74 3.72 39.21
CA LYS A 352 5.50 4.10 39.90
C LYS A 352 4.32 4.28 38.94
N CYS A 353 4.58 4.53 37.64
CA CYS A 353 3.55 4.69 36.61
C CYS A 353 3.00 3.32 36.17
N LYS A 354 2.31 2.63 37.09
CA LYS A 354 1.71 1.32 36.88
C LYS A 354 0.23 1.30 37.20
N GLU A 355 -0.47 0.34 36.59
CA GLU A 355 -1.83 -0.08 36.92
C GLU A 355 -1.89 -0.79 38.28
N ASP A 356 -3.06 -0.75 38.91
CA ASP A 356 -3.39 -1.50 40.11
C ASP A 356 -4.90 -1.76 40.10
N ILE A 357 -5.32 -3.03 40.00
CA ILE A 357 -6.71 -3.40 39.72
C ILE A 357 -7.34 -4.08 40.93
N ILE A 358 -8.28 -3.37 41.56
CA ILE A 358 -9.10 -3.87 42.66
C ILE A 358 -10.42 -4.40 42.11
N GLN A 359 -10.83 -5.58 42.59
CA GLN A 359 -12.09 -6.25 42.24
C GLN A 359 -12.91 -6.47 43.51
N THR A 360 -14.21 -6.21 43.46
CA THR A 360 -15.14 -6.44 44.57
C THR A 360 -16.53 -6.88 44.09
N LYS A 361 -17.25 -7.60 44.97
CA LYS A 361 -18.53 -8.23 44.68
C LYS A 361 -19.51 -8.22 45.85
N THR A 362 -20.79 -7.99 45.54
CA THR A 362 -21.93 -8.11 46.47
C THR A 362 -23.08 -8.89 45.82
N ALA A 363 -23.97 -9.48 46.63
CA ALA A 363 -25.18 -10.18 46.17
C ALA A 363 -26.42 -9.79 46.99
N GLN A 364 -27.56 -9.66 46.34
CA GLN A 364 -28.84 -9.33 46.99
C GLN A 364 -29.94 -10.29 46.55
N ASN A 365 -30.75 -10.77 47.50
CA ASN A 365 -31.92 -11.59 47.23
C ASN A 365 -33.14 -10.68 47.06
N THR A 366 -33.53 -10.42 45.81
CA THR A 366 -34.65 -9.50 45.50
C THR A 366 -36.00 -10.11 45.83
N SER A 367 -36.11 -11.44 45.85
CA SER A 367 -37.31 -12.17 46.29
C SER A 367 -37.51 -12.09 47.81
N GLN A 368 -36.43 -11.97 48.59
CA GLN A 368 -36.45 -11.76 50.04
C GLN A 368 -36.15 -10.30 50.44
N GLY A 369 -36.85 -9.36 49.81
CA GLY A 369 -36.85 -7.95 50.24
C GLY A 369 -35.57 -7.15 49.94
N ASN A 370 -34.71 -7.63 49.03
CA ASN A 370 -33.39 -7.06 48.71
C ASN A 370 -32.34 -7.20 49.82
N ALA A 371 -32.54 -8.14 50.75
CA ALA A 371 -31.55 -8.51 51.76
C ALA A 371 -30.22 -8.95 51.14
N ASP A 372 -29.11 -8.80 51.87
CA ASP A 372 -27.82 -9.36 51.47
C ASP A 372 -27.95 -10.90 51.39
N ALA A 373 -27.71 -11.44 50.20
CA ALA A 373 -27.98 -12.86 49.95
C ALA A 373 -27.03 -13.80 50.73
N SER A 374 -25.90 -13.30 51.26
CA SER A 374 -25.03 -14.09 52.14
C SER A 374 -25.57 -14.25 53.57
N THR A 375 -26.56 -13.43 53.94
CA THR A 375 -27.19 -13.42 55.28
C THR A 375 -28.49 -14.20 55.37
N THR A 376 -29.05 -14.66 54.24
CA THR A 376 -30.28 -15.46 54.18
C THR A 376 -30.08 -16.78 53.45
N THR A 377 -30.96 -17.75 53.70
CA THR A 377 -31.02 -18.98 52.89
C THR A 377 -31.93 -18.75 51.68
N ALA A 378 -31.37 -18.90 50.48
CA ALA A 378 -32.07 -18.73 49.22
C ALA A 378 -32.93 -19.96 48.90
N LYS A 379 -34.16 -19.72 48.43
CA LYS A 379 -35.21 -20.72 48.24
C LYS A 379 -35.49 -20.99 46.77
N ALA A 380 -36.20 -22.07 46.46
CA ALA A 380 -36.65 -22.39 45.11
C ALA A 380 -37.38 -21.18 44.47
N SER A 381 -36.99 -20.83 43.24
CA SER A 381 -37.47 -19.65 42.49
C SER A 381 -37.02 -18.26 42.99
N ASP A 382 -36.20 -18.13 44.05
CA ASP A 382 -35.64 -16.83 44.46
C ASP A 382 -34.77 -16.22 43.35
N GLN A 383 -34.82 -14.89 43.19
CA GLN A 383 -33.93 -14.13 42.32
C GLN A 383 -32.78 -13.49 43.12
N ILE A 384 -31.55 -13.76 42.68
CA ILE A 384 -30.32 -13.17 43.23
C ILE A 384 -29.72 -12.24 42.18
N ILE A 385 -29.55 -10.97 42.54
CA ILE A 385 -28.78 -10.00 41.75
C ILE A 385 -27.35 -9.94 42.30
N TYR A 386 -26.38 -10.16 41.43
CA TYR A 386 -24.96 -9.95 41.71
C TYR A 386 -24.51 -8.62 41.10
N LYS A 387 -23.77 -7.85 41.88
CA LYS A 387 -23.08 -6.64 41.43
C LYS A 387 -21.58 -6.86 41.59
N ILE A 388 -20.83 -6.67 40.51
CA ILE A 388 -19.37 -6.73 40.48
C ILE A 388 -18.79 -5.39 40.05
N THR A 389 -17.68 -5.00 40.66
CA THR A 389 -17.01 -3.73 40.43
C THR A 389 -15.51 -3.92 40.26
N VAL A 390 -14.95 -3.27 39.25
CA VAL A 390 -13.50 -3.23 38.98
C VAL A 390 -13.05 -1.78 38.99
N THR A 391 -12.03 -1.46 39.80
CA THR A 391 -11.45 -0.12 39.92
C THR A 391 -9.96 -0.17 39.63
N ASN A 392 -9.47 0.71 38.75
CA ASN A 392 -8.04 0.96 38.61
C ASN A 392 -7.62 2.04 39.62
N LYS A 393 -6.86 1.64 40.66
CA LYS A 393 -6.23 2.55 41.63
C LYS A 393 -4.82 2.98 41.22
N GLY A 394 -4.27 2.40 40.16
CA GLY A 394 -2.96 2.74 39.62
C GLY A 394 -2.97 4.04 38.81
N LEU A 395 -1.76 4.50 38.45
CA LEU A 395 -1.51 5.74 37.72
C LEU A 395 -1.45 5.55 36.20
N LYS A 396 -1.45 4.29 35.72
CA LYS A 396 -1.41 3.94 34.29
C LYS A 396 -2.74 3.32 33.87
N ALA A 397 -3.25 3.74 32.71
CA ALA A 397 -4.41 3.11 32.10
C ALA A 397 -4.04 1.71 31.60
N THR A 398 -4.91 0.72 31.83
CA THR A 398 -4.71 -0.65 31.34
C THR A 398 -5.95 -1.16 30.65
N ASP A 399 -5.73 -2.00 29.64
CA ASP A 399 -6.76 -2.86 29.12
C ASP A 399 -7.13 -3.93 30.17
N TYR A 400 -8.41 -4.28 30.24
CA TYR A 400 -8.96 -5.27 31.16
C TYR A 400 -10.16 -5.99 30.53
N THR A 401 -10.29 -7.29 30.81
CA THR A 401 -11.47 -8.09 30.45
C THR A 401 -12.08 -8.60 31.74
N ILE A 402 -13.32 -8.16 32.03
CA ILE A 402 -14.04 -8.65 33.21
C ILE A 402 -14.51 -10.08 32.92
N THR A 403 -14.18 -11.01 33.81
CA THR A 403 -14.59 -12.42 33.73
C THR A 403 -15.13 -12.89 35.08
N GLU A 404 -16.09 -13.80 35.06
CA GLU A 404 -16.84 -14.23 36.26
C GLU A 404 -17.25 -15.70 36.11
N ASN A 405 -16.89 -16.56 37.07
CA ASN A 405 -17.09 -18.00 36.95
C ASN A 405 -18.29 -18.49 37.78
N LEU A 406 -19.37 -18.85 37.09
CA LEU A 406 -20.64 -19.27 37.67
C LEU A 406 -20.78 -20.79 37.79
N ALA A 407 -19.70 -21.56 37.64
CA ALA A 407 -19.74 -23.03 37.69
C ALA A 407 -20.38 -23.60 38.96
N ASP A 408 -20.34 -22.85 40.07
CA ASP A 408 -21.02 -23.21 41.31
C ASP A 408 -22.49 -22.77 41.34
N VAL A 409 -22.72 -21.48 41.10
CA VAL A 409 -24.06 -20.84 41.06
C VAL A 409 -25.01 -21.56 40.08
N LEU A 410 -24.52 -21.98 38.91
CA LEU A 410 -25.33 -22.64 37.86
C LEU A 410 -25.75 -24.08 38.22
N GLN A 411 -25.23 -24.66 39.29
CA GLN A 411 -25.70 -25.95 39.81
C GLN A 411 -27.11 -25.82 40.43
N TYR A 412 -27.42 -24.63 40.96
CA TYR A 412 -28.64 -24.31 41.72
C TYR A 412 -29.57 -23.33 41.03
N ALA A 413 -29.05 -22.49 40.13
CA ALA A 413 -29.79 -21.39 39.51
C ALA A 413 -29.60 -21.36 37.98
N SER A 414 -30.59 -20.82 37.27
CA SER A 414 -30.47 -20.41 35.88
C SER A 414 -30.09 -18.93 35.79
N LEU A 415 -29.16 -18.58 34.90
CA LEU A 415 -28.82 -17.19 34.59
C LEU A 415 -29.94 -16.53 33.77
N GLU A 416 -30.57 -15.48 34.33
CA GLU A 416 -31.65 -14.74 33.66
C GLU A 416 -31.10 -13.55 32.85
N ASN A 417 -30.25 -12.72 33.46
CA ASN A 417 -29.66 -11.56 32.82
C ASN A 417 -28.13 -11.64 32.88
N LYS A 418 -27.48 -11.65 31.72
CA LYS A 418 -26.00 -11.74 31.59
C LYS A 418 -25.28 -10.40 31.81
N GLY A 419 -26.01 -9.29 32.00
CA GLY A 419 -25.41 -7.97 32.25
C GLY A 419 -24.55 -7.42 31.09
N GLY A 420 -24.77 -7.91 29.86
CA GLY A 420 -23.93 -7.60 28.69
C GLY A 420 -22.72 -8.53 28.49
N ALA A 421 -22.57 -9.61 29.27
CA ALA A 421 -21.58 -10.65 29.01
C ALA A 421 -22.10 -11.73 28.05
N THR A 422 -21.16 -12.37 27.36
CA THR A 422 -21.35 -13.70 26.76
C THR A 422 -21.08 -14.76 27.83
N LEU A 423 -21.88 -15.84 27.87
CA LEU A 423 -21.57 -17.03 28.66
C LEU A 423 -20.78 -17.97 27.76
N THR A 424 -19.67 -18.51 28.25
CA THR A 424 -18.71 -19.31 27.49
C THR A 424 -18.16 -20.47 28.32
N LYS A 425 -17.52 -21.43 27.67
CA LYS A 425 -16.85 -22.55 28.34
C LYS A 425 -15.62 -22.06 29.11
N ASP A 426 -15.50 -22.49 30.37
CA ASP A 426 -14.29 -22.27 31.16
C ASP A 426 -13.18 -23.21 30.70
N THR A 427 -12.18 -22.66 30.00
CA THR A 427 -11.04 -23.40 29.48
C THR A 427 -9.93 -23.65 30.51
N SER A 428 -10.09 -23.16 31.75
CA SER A 428 -9.14 -23.40 32.85
C SER A 428 -9.41 -24.69 33.63
N GLY A 429 -10.56 -25.34 33.41
CA GLY A 429 -10.98 -26.57 34.08
C GLY A 429 -11.40 -27.69 33.11
N SER A 430 -11.76 -28.85 33.67
CA SER A 430 -12.18 -30.04 32.90
C SER A 430 -13.68 -30.14 32.61
N GLN A 431 -14.43 -29.04 32.74
CA GLN A 431 -15.89 -29.03 32.52
C GLN A 431 -16.23 -28.50 31.13
N ASP A 432 -16.98 -29.26 30.33
CA ASP A 432 -17.40 -28.87 28.97
C ASP A 432 -18.65 -27.95 28.95
N THR A 433 -18.99 -27.35 30.08
CA THR A 433 -20.18 -26.51 30.31
C THR A 433 -19.87 -25.02 30.16
N GLU A 434 -20.85 -24.24 29.72
CA GLU A 434 -20.73 -22.78 29.67
C GLU A 434 -20.95 -22.18 31.06
N THR A 435 -19.88 -21.83 31.75
CA THR A 435 -19.88 -21.34 33.14
C THR A 435 -19.23 -19.97 33.30
N LEU A 436 -18.38 -19.56 32.35
CA LEU A 436 -17.62 -18.32 32.43
C LEU A 436 -18.40 -17.19 31.74
N LEU A 437 -18.81 -16.17 32.49
CA LEU A 437 -19.23 -14.90 31.91
C LEU A 437 -18.01 -14.09 31.50
N VAL A 438 -18.01 -13.59 30.27
CA VAL A 438 -16.98 -12.72 29.71
C VAL A 438 -17.64 -11.46 29.16
N TRP A 439 -17.29 -10.31 29.71
CA TRP A 439 -17.69 -9.01 29.16
C TRP A 439 -16.73 -8.56 28.05
N PRO A 440 -17.16 -7.68 27.13
CA PRO A 440 -16.26 -7.03 26.19
C PRO A 440 -15.07 -6.37 26.89
N LYS A 441 -13.89 -6.49 26.27
CA LYS A 441 -12.64 -5.87 26.71
C LYS A 441 -12.82 -4.34 26.80
N ILE A 442 -12.35 -3.75 27.89
CA ILE A 442 -12.39 -2.31 28.20
C ILE A 442 -10.99 -1.78 28.49
N THR A 443 -10.80 -0.45 28.41
CA THR A 443 -9.58 0.21 28.90
C THR A 443 -9.94 1.01 30.16
N LEU A 444 -9.43 0.60 31.32
CA LEU A 444 -9.65 1.25 32.61
C LEU A 444 -8.61 2.36 32.84
N LYS A 445 -9.05 3.61 32.88
CA LYS A 445 -8.19 4.77 33.21
C LYS A 445 -7.87 4.82 34.70
N PRO A 446 -6.82 5.55 35.12
CA PRO A 446 -6.55 5.84 36.54
C PRO A 446 -7.78 6.38 37.27
N GLY A 447 -8.09 5.81 38.44
CA GLY A 447 -9.27 6.15 39.24
C GLY A 447 -10.60 5.60 38.71
N GLU A 448 -10.67 5.11 37.47
CA GLU A 448 -11.91 4.66 36.84
C GLU A 448 -12.48 3.41 37.53
N THR A 449 -13.80 3.39 37.71
CA THR A 449 -14.53 2.24 38.27
C THR A 449 -15.63 1.80 37.30
N GLN A 450 -15.59 0.54 36.89
CA GLN A 450 -16.57 -0.08 36.01
C GLN A 450 -17.41 -1.09 36.79
N THR A 451 -18.74 -0.97 36.69
CA THR A 451 -19.71 -1.85 37.35
C THR A 451 -20.36 -2.77 36.32
N ARG A 452 -20.58 -4.04 36.65
CA ARG A 452 -21.51 -4.93 35.93
C ARG A 452 -22.51 -5.54 36.91
N VAL A 453 -23.72 -5.80 36.43
CA VAL A 453 -24.82 -6.38 37.21
C VAL A 453 -25.41 -7.52 36.40
N PHE A 454 -25.56 -8.68 37.02
CA PHE A 454 -26.15 -9.87 36.40
C PHE A 454 -27.09 -10.55 37.40
N SER A 455 -28.11 -11.27 36.92
CA SER A 455 -29.10 -11.91 37.78
C SER A 455 -29.25 -13.39 37.48
N VAL A 456 -29.36 -14.19 38.53
CA VAL A 456 -29.70 -15.61 38.46
C VAL A 456 -31.00 -15.85 39.23
N LYS A 457 -31.72 -16.90 38.86
CA LYS A 457 -32.91 -17.36 39.56
C LYS A 457 -32.74 -18.81 39.95
N LEU A 458 -32.94 -19.12 41.24
CA LEU A 458 -32.86 -20.49 41.74
C LEU A 458 -33.91 -21.36 41.04
N GLN A 459 -33.55 -22.61 40.76
CA GLN A 459 -34.43 -23.56 40.10
C GLN A 459 -35.74 -23.72 40.91
N SER A 460 -36.87 -23.88 40.22
CA SER A 460 -38.18 -24.09 40.85
C SER A 460 -38.28 -25.43 41.60
N THR A 461 -37.33 -26.34 41.36
CA THR A 461 -37.07 -27.53 42.17
C THR A 461 -35.56 -27.61 42.36
N ILE A 462 -35.10 -27.43 43.60
CA ILE A 462 -33.66 -27.46 43.93
C ILE A 462 -33.12 -28.88 43.74
N SER A 463 -31.94 -28.99 43.10
CA SER A 463 -31.39 -30.28 42.68
C SER A 463 -31.04 -31.19 43.86
N PRO A 464 -31.61 -32.42 43.95
CA PRO A 464 -31.28 -33.40 44.98
C PRO A 464 -30.01 -34.22 44.64
N LYS A 465 -29.23 -33.82 43.62
CA LYS A 465 -27.95 -34.44 43.28
C LYS A 465 -27.01 -34.44 44.49
N ALA A 466 -26.33 -35.56 44.72
CA ALA A 466 -25.36 -35.71 45.79
C ALA A 466 -24.13 -34.81 45.60
N THR A 467 -23.52 -34.37 46.71
CA THR A 467 -22.23 -33.65 46.73
C THR A 467 -21.13 -34.40 45.97
N GLY A 468 -20.35 -33.68 45.18
CA GLY A 468 -19.37 -34.26 44.25
C GLY A 468 -18.10 -34.80 44.93
N THR A 469 -17.82 -36.10 44.80
CA THR A 469 -16.64 -36.74 45.40
C THR A 469 -15.30 -36.19 44.90
N GLY A 470 -15.24 -35.67 43.67
CA GLY A 470 -14.05 -35.02 43.09
C GLY A 470 -13.98 -33.50 43.32
N ASN A 471 -15.04 -32.87 43.83
CA ASN A 471 -15.08 -31.45 44.19
C ASN A 471 -16.10 -31.26 45.32
N PRO A 472 -15.67 -31.19 46.60
CA PRO A 472 -16.57 -31.11 47.75
C PRO A 472 -17.51 -29.90 47.78
N ASN A 473 -17.25 -28.86 46.98
CA ASN A 473 -18.15 -27.71 46.85
C ASN A 473 -19.29 -27.98 45.85
N SER A 474 -19.10 -28.90 44.90
CA SER A 474 -20.12 -29.18 43.89
C SER A 474 -21.32 -29.87 44.53
N TYR A 475 -22.47 -29.22 44.42
CA TYR A 475 -23.73 -29.60 45.03
C TYR A 475 -23.68 -29.66 46.57
N ASP A 476 -22.87 -28.82 47.24
CA ASP A 476 -22.75 -28.79 48.72
C ASP A 476 -23.91 -28.08 49.47
N CYS A 477 -24.94 -27.64 48.74
CA CYS A 477 -26.07 -26.81 49.20
C CYS A 477 -25.71 -25.35 49.54
N LYS A 478 -24.66 -24.82 48.92
CA LYS A 478 -24.37 -23.40 48.84
C LYS A 478 -24.22 -22.96 47.38
N MET A 479 -24.14 -21.66 47.17
CA MET A 479 -23.59 -21.05 45.97
C MET A 479 -22.42 -20.17 46.41
N THR A 480 -21.20 -20.66 46.26
CA THR A 480 -19.96 -19.94 46.57
C THR A 480 -19.34 -19.44 45.27
N ASN A 481 -19.13 -18.13 45.18
CA ASN A 481 -18.55 -17.51 44.00
C ASN A 481 -17.61 -16.36 44.40
N THR A 482 -16.51 -16.18 43.64
CA THR A 482 -15.38 -15.33 44.04
C THR A 482 -14.96 -14.40 42.92
N PHE A 483 -14.96 -13.10 43.20
CA PHE A 483 -14.53 -12.03 42.31
C PHE A 483 -13.84 -10.93 43.13
N GLY A 484 -12.52 -11.09 43.31
CA GLY A 484 -11.74 -10.32 44.30
C GLY A 484 -12.02 -10.78 45.75
N ASN A 485 -13.26 -10.61 46.21
CA ASN A 485 -13.79 -11.26 47.42
C ASN A 485 -14.74 -12.41 47.07
N SER A 486 -14.90 -13.35 48.00
CA SER A 486 -15.91 -14.40 47.91
C SER A 486 -17.27 -13.91 48.44
N VAL A 487 -18.34 -14.45 47.88
CA VAL A 487 -19.71 -14.39 48.39
C VAL A 487 -20.25 -15.82 48.41
N THR A 488 -20.81 -16.23 49.56
CA THR A 488 -21.41 -17.55 49.75
C THR A 488 -22.85 -17.38 50.19
N ILE A 489 -23.78 -18.06 49.50
CA ILE A 489 -25.22 -18.04 49.75
C ILE A 489 -25.65 -19.45 50.10
N ASN A 490 -26.35 -19.66 51.23
CA ASN A 490 -26.88 -20.97 51.58
C ASN A 490 -28.15 -21.28 50.75
N VAL A 491 -28.35 -22.53 50.35
CA VAL A 491 -29.50 -22.95 49.51
C VAL A 491 -30.40 -23.93 50.26
N ASP A 492 -31.72 -23.71 50.15
CA ASP A 492 -32.76 -24.56 50.73
C ASP A 492 -32.88 -25.91 49.99
N CYS A 493 -31.97 -26.83 50.29
CA CYS A 493 -31.87 -28.15 49.67
C CYS A 493 -32.95 -29.15 50.17
N PRO A 494 -33.43 -30.08 49.32
CA PRO A 494 -34.37 -31.12 49.74
C PRO A 494 -33.82 -31.99 50.88
N ALA A 495 -34.57 -32.14 51.97
CA ALA A 495 -34.14 -32.91 53.15
C ALA A 495 -33.75 -34.37 52.85
N GLN A 496 -34.35 -34.97 51.82
CA GLN A 496 -34.02 -36.32 51.35
C GLN A 496 -32.55 -36.44 50.92
N LYS A 497 -31.97 -35.40 50.31
CA LYS A 497 -30.57 -35.36 49.89
C LYS A 497 -29.64 -35.44 51.09
N GLN A 498 -29.89 -34.61 52.11
CA GLN A 498 -29.08 -34.56 53.32
C GLN A 498 -29.06 -35.92 54.06
N ALA A 499 -30.22 -36.60 54.13
CA ALA A 499 -30.30 -37.95 54.69
C ALA A 499 -29.59 -39.01 53.83
N ILE A 500 -29.71 -38.94 52.50
CA ILE A 500 -29.07 -39.89 51.58
C ILE A 500 -27.55 -39.76 51.63
N GLU A 501 -26.98 -38.55 51.61
CA GLU A 501 -25.52 -38.37 51.64
C GLU A 501 -24.88 -38.88 52.93
N GLN A 502 -25.51 -38.62 54.09
CA GLN A 502 -25.09 -39.17 55.38
C GLN A 502 -25.09 -40.71 55.42
N THR A 503 -25.95 -41.33 54.61
CA THR A 503 -26.09 -42.79 54.51
C THR A 503 -25.14 -43.40 53.46
N VAL A 504 -24.99 -42.75 52.30
CA VAL A 504 -24.15 -43.23 51.18
C VAL A 504 -22.67 -43.18 51.51
N ALA A 505 -22.24 -42.24 52.39
CA ALA A 505 -20.89 -42.21 52.94
C ALA A 505 -20.48 -43.48 53.71
N GLN A 506 -21.42 -44.41 53.98
CA GLN A 506 -21.19 -45.66 54.72
C GLN A 506 -21.24 -46.92 53.83
N LEU A 507 -21.30 -46.78 52.49
CA LEU A 507 -21.43 -47.90 51.54
C LEU A 507 -20.17 -48.11 50.67
N PRO A 508 -19.74 -49.36 50.40
CA PRO A 508 -18.60 -49.66 49.53
C PRO A 508 -18.94 -49.55 48.03
N HIS A 509 -17.93 -49.27 47.20
CA HIS A 509 -18.05 -49.11 45.75
C HIS A 509 -17.41 -50.26 44.95
N THR A 510 -17.94 -50.58 43.76
CA THR A 510 -17.29 -51.42 42.73
C THR A 510 -17.09 -50.60 41.44
N GLY A 511 -16.27 -51.06 40.48
CA GLY A 511 -15.49 -50.16 39.62
C GLY A 511 -15.36 -50.47 38.12
N PRO A 512 -14.70 -49.57 37.35
CA PRO A 512 -14.69 -49.60 35.87
C PRO A 512 -14.15 -50.87 35.21
N GLY A 513 -13.32 -51.66 35.90
CA GLY A 513 -12.80 -52.93 35.38
C GLY A 513 -13.91 -53.94 35.05
N GLU A 514 -14.99 -53.94 35.83
CA GLU A 514 -16.17 -54.80 35.60
C GLU A 514 -16.87 -54.46 34.27
N ASN A 515 -16.92 -53.18 33.91
CA ASN A 515 -17.53 -52.70 32.66
C ASN A 515 -16.63 -52.91 31.43
N MET A 516 -15.31 -52.75 31.56
CA MET A 516 -14.36 -53.05 30.47
C MET A 516 -14.36 -54.54 30.11
N LEU A 517 -14.48 -55.42 31.10
CA LEU A 517 -14.64 -56.86 30.89
C LEU A 517 -15.87 -57.16 30.01
N PHE A 518 -17.01 -56.55 30.30
CA PHE A 518 -18.26 -56.69 29.54
C PHE A 518 -18.15 -56.14 28.10
N ALA A 519 -17.50 -54.99 27.91
CA ALA A 519 -17.28 -54.39 26.60
C ALA A 519 -16.36 -55.25 25.70
N GLY A 520 -15.28 -55.80 26.26
CA GLY A 520 -14.36 -56.70 25.55
C GLY A 520 -15.05 -57.98 25.06
N ILE A 521 -15.88 -58.60 25.92
CA ILE A 521 -16.74 -59.73 25.56
C ILE A 521 -17.66 -59.37 24.38
N THR A 522 -18.26 -58.18 24.40
CA THR A 522 -19.18 -57.73 23.34
C THR A 522 -18.49 -57.53 22.00
N PHE A 523 -17.30 -56.91 21.96
CA PHE A 523 -16.53 -56.74 20.72
C PHE A 523 -16.08 -58.10 20.14
N ALA A 524 -15.59 -59.00 21.01
CA ALA A 524 -15.21 -60.36 20.60
C ALA A 524 -16.39 -61.12 19.95
N VAL A 525 -17.59 -60.99 20.50
CA VAL A 525 -18.83 -61.56 19.92
C VAL A 525 -19.14 -60.97 18.54
N VAL A 526 -19.04 -59.65 18.34
CA VAL A 526 -19.29 -59.01 17.03
C VAL A 526 -18.25 -59.41 15.98
N ALA A 527 -16.98 -59.50 16.36
CA ALA A 527 -15.89 -59.95 15.49
C ALA A 527 -16.06 -61.44 15.13
N PHE A 528 -16.39 -62.30 16.10
CA PHE A 528 -16.71 -63.71 15.90
C PHE A 528 -17.88 -63.90 14.92
N PHE A 529 -18.97 -63.12 15.06
CA PHE A 529 -20.07 -63.20 14.11
C PHE A 529 -19.70 -62.70 12.70
N TYR A 530 -18.87 -61.66 12.55
CA TYR A 530 -18.37 -61.24 11.24
C TYR A 530 -17.53 -62.35 10.57
N ALA A 531 -16.59 -62.94 11.31
CA ALA A 531 -15.77 -64.05 10.84
C ALA A 531 -16.60 -65.29 10.50
N ARG A 532 -17.54 -65.68 11.37
CA ARG A 532 -18.40 -66.85 11.20
C ARG A 532 -19.38 -66.69 10.05
N SER A 533 -19.89 -65.49 9.78
CA SER A 533 -20.68 -65.21 8.57
C SER A 533 -19.85 -65.32 7.29
N ARG A 534 -18.56 -64.93 7.30
CA ARG A 534 -17.65 -65.20 6.15
C ARG A 534 -17.32 -66.69 6.01
N GLN A 535 -17.19 -67.43 7.11
CA GLN A 535 -16.97 -68.89 7.09
C GLN A 535 -18.17 -69.64 6.53
N LEU A 536 -19.37 -69.45 7.10
CA LEU A 536 -20.61 -70.09 6.62
C LEU A 536 -20.87 -69.76 5.14
N LYS A 537 -20.55 -68.53 4.72
CA LYS A 537 -20.63 -68.11 3.31
C LYS A 537 -19.59 -68.79 2.39
N LYS A 538 -18.46 -69.27 2.90
CA LYS A 538 -17.55 -70.17 2.17
C LYS A 538 -18.10 -71.59 2.13
N GLU A 539 -18.54 -72.14 3.26
CA GLU A 539 -19.06 -73.52 3.37
C GLU A 539 -20.30 -73.73 2.46
N VAL A 540 -21.28 -72.83 2.51
CA VAL A 540 -22.45 -72.84 1.62
C VAL A 540 -22.07 -72.74 0.14
N ARG A 541 -20.96 -72.07 -0.19
CA ARG A 541 -20.46 -71.92 -1.57
C ARG A 541 -19.75 -73.17 -2.07
N LEU A 542 -19.04 -73.89 -1.20
CA LEU A 542 -18.40 -75.18 -1.51
C LEU A 542 -19.47 -76.25 -1.72
N ILE A 543 -20.37 -76.45 -0.74
CA ILE A 543 -21.45 -77.46 -0.85
C ILE A 543 -22.30 -77.25 -2.11
N ARG A 544 -22.61 -75.99 -2.47
CA ARG A 544 -23.33 -75.68 -3.72
C ARG A 544 -22.51 -75.93 -4.98
N ARG A 545 -21.18 -75.78 -4.95
CA ARG A 545 -20.31 -76.17 -6.07
C ARG A 545 -20.31 -77.68 -6.23
N ASP A 546 -20.05 -78.39 -5.15
CA ASP A 546 -19.73 -79.82 -5.14
C ASP A 546 -20.95 -80.70 -5.45
N PHE A 547 -22.14 -80.27 -5.01
CA PHE A 547 -23.43 -80.83 -5.46
C PHE A 547 -23.69 -80.55 -6.95
N ASN A 548 -23.44 -79.32 -7.43
CA ASN A 548 -23.63 -78.95 -8.84
C ASN A 548 -22.63 -79.64 -9.80
N SER A 549 -21.50 -80.14 -9.31
CA SER A 549 -20.53 -80.93 -10.08
C SER A 549 -20.70 -82.45 -9.93
N GLY A 550 -21.81 -82.93 -9.36
CA GLY A 550 -22.12 -84.36 -9.25
C GLY A 550 -21.17 -85.15 -8.35
N THR A 551 -20.61 -84.47 -7.34
CA THR A 551 -19.53 -84.98 -6.46
C THR A 551 -19.97 -85.18 -5.00
N ILE A 552 -21.26 -84.94 -4.70
CA ILE A 552 -21.96 -85.18 -3.42
C ILE A 552 -23.38 -85.64 -3.74
#